data_AF-A0A954ANM6-F1
#
_entry.id   AF-A0A954ANM6-F1
#
_cell.length_a   1.000
_cell.length_b   1.000
_cell.length_c   1.000
_cell.angle_alpha   90.00
_cell.angle_beta   90.00
_cell.angle_gamma   90.00
#
_symmetry.space_group_name_H-M   'P 1'
#
loop_
_entity.id
_entity.type
_entity.pdbx_description
1 polymer ?
#
loop_
_entity_poly.entity_id
_entity_poly.type
_entity_poly.pdbx_seq_one_letter_code
_entity_poly.pdbx_strand_id
1 'polypeptide(L)'
;MDNGLPAYEKLGAFYLGRRFDADAGKVTDEDLLYDAKDLTTHAMCVGMTGSGKTGLCVSLLEEAAIDGIPVIAIDPKGDLGDLL
;
A
#
# COMPACT_ATOMS: atom_id res chain seq x y z
N MET A 1 27.79 2.51 10.47
CA MET A 1 27.17 1.29 11.04
C MET A 1 25.79 1.28 10.47
N ASP A 2 25.52 0.29 9.61
CA ASP A 2 24.23 0.09 8.97
C ASP A 2 23.20 -0.21 10.07
N ASN A 3 22.32 0.73 10.36
CA ASN A 3 21.23 0.50 11.30
C ASN A 3 20.32 -0.52 10.61
N GLY A 4 20.39 -1.79 11.02
CA GLY A 4 19.70 -2.95 10.46
C GLY A 4 18.18 -2.89 10.56
N LEU A 5 17.58 -1.80 10.09
CA LEU A 5 16.18 -1.65 9.82
C LEU A 5 15.90 -2.39 8.51
N PRO A 6 14.92 -3.30 8.49
CA PRO A 6 14.51 -3.99 7.27
C PRO A 6 14.13 -2.99 6.17
N ALA A 7 14.31 -3.38 4.91
CA ALA A 7 14.30 -2.49 3.74
C ALA A 7 12.97 -1.74 3.49
N TYR A 8 11.92 -2.01 4.26
CA TYR A 8 10.62 -1.34 4.21
C TYR A 8 10.56 -0.02 5.00
N GLU A 9 11.51 0.28 5.90
CA GLU A 9 11.57 1.60 6.58
C GLU A 9 12.33 2.66 5.75
N LYS A 10 12.13 2.67 4.43
CA LYS A 10 12.61 3.76 3.57
C LYS A 10 11.50 4.77 3.40
N LEU A 11 11.70 5.95 3.98
CA LEU A 11 10.80 7.10 3.82
C LEU A 11 10.43 7.29 2.33
N GLY A 12 9.13 7.26 2.02
CA GLY A 12 8.61 7.43 0.66
C GLY A 12 8.51 6.15 -0.18
N ALA A 13 8.60 4.96 0.43
CA ALA A 13 8.32 3.69 -0.23
C ALA A 13 7.19 2.96 0.51
N PHE A 14 6.06 2.74 -0.17
CA PHE A 14 4.88 2.09 0.41
C PHE A 14 4.92 0.58 0.18
N TYR A 15 4.76 -0.20 1.23
CA TYR A 15 4.59 -1.65 1.11
C TYR A 15 3.17 -2.00 0.64
N LEU A 16 3.05 -2.70 -0.50
CA LEU A 16 1.78 -3.12 -1.09
C LEU A 16 1.57 -4.65 -1.08
N GLY A 17 2.33 -5.37 -0.27
CA GLY A 17 2.31 -6.83 -0.22
C GLY A 17 3.56 -7.46 -0.82
N ARG A 18 3.42 -8.67 -1.35
CA ARG A 18 4.52 -9.44 -1.94
C ARG A 18 4.27 -9.78 -3.40
N ARG A 19 5.33 -9.92 -4.20
CA ARG A 19 5.20 -10.27 -5.63
C ARG A 19 4.56 -11.64 -5.81
N PHE A 20 3.71 -11.75 -6.82
CA PHE A 20 3.10 -13.01 -7.24
C PHE A 20 3.83 -13.55 -8.49
N ASP A 21 4.34 -14.78 -8.40
CA ASP A 21 4.89 -15.52 -9.52
C ASP A 21 3.74 -16.24 -10.24
N ALA A 22 3.41 -15.75 -11.43
CA ALA A 22 2.31 -16.26 -12.23
C ALA A 22 2.59 -17.66 -12.81
N ASP A 23 3.86 -17.98 -13.10
CA ASP A 23 4.24 -19.27 -13.68
C ASP A 23 4.21 -20.37 -12.61
N ALA A 24 4.68 -20.05 -11.40
CA ALA A 24 4.63 -20.97 -10.26
C ALA A 24 3.31 -20.92 -9.48
N GLY A 25 2.41 -19.99 -9.78
CA GLY A 25 1.11 -19.82 -9.13
C GLY A 25 1.21 -19.54 -7.63
N LYS A 26 2.26 -18.85 -7.19
CA LYS A 26 2.56 -18.65 -5.76
C LYS A 26 2.99 -17.21 -5.46
N VAL A 27 2.68 -16.76 -4.25
CA VAL A 27 3.27 -15.55 -3.69
C VAL A 27 4.73 -15.84 -3.34
N THR A 28 5.61 -14.92 -3.70
CA THR A 28 7.05 -14.99 -3.39
C THR A 28 7.35 -14.34 -2.04
N ASP A 29 8.58 -14.47 -1.55
CA ASP A 29 9.04 -13.74 -0.35
C ASP A 29 9.60 -12.33 -0.68
N GLU A 30 9.46 -11.88 -1.93
CA GLU A 30 9.91 -10.55 -2.36
C GLU A 30 8.81 -9.51 -2.08
N ASP A 31 9.15 -8.51 -1.27
CA ASP A 31 8.28 -7.38 -0.97
C ASP A 31 8.02 -6.52 -2.23
N LEU A 32 6.77 -6.09 -2.38
CA LEU A 32 6.38 -5.10 -3.36
C LEU A 32 6.41 -3.71 -2.71
N LEU A 33 7.57 -3.07 -2.78
CA LEU A 33 7.75 -1.69 -2.35
C LEU A 33 7.48 -0.74 -3.52
N TYR A 34 6.47 0.10 -3.38
CA TYR A 34 6.01 1.06 -4.39
C TYR A 34 6.55 2.47 -4.07
N ASP A 35 7.10 3.18 -5.05
CA ASP A 35 7.60 4.55 -4.83
C ASP A 35 6.41 5.51 -4.65
N ALA A 36 6.28 6.10 -3.46
CA ALA A 36 5.16 6.99 -3.14
C ALA A 36 5.13 8.23 -4.04
N LYS A 37 6.25 8.62 -4.67
CA LYS A 37 6.29 9.74 -5.62
C LYS A 37 5.42 9.49 -6.83
N ASP A 38 5.22 8.25 -7.25
CA ASP A 38 4.36 7.94 -8.40
C ASP A 38 2.90 8.34 -8.11
N LEU A 39 2.45 8.27 -6.84
CA LEU A 39 1.10 8.67 -6.41
C LEU A 39 0.85 10.18 -6.52
N THR A 40 1.90 10.99 -6.69
CA THR A 40 1.75 12.45 -6.91
C THR A 40 1.20 12.77 -8.30
N THR A 41 1.16 11.79 -9.21
CA THR A 41 0.66 11.95 -10.59
C THR A 41 -0.75 11.43 -10.81
N HIS A 42 -1.50 11.17 -9.72
CA HIS A 42 -2.82 10.52 -9.67
C HIS A 42 -2.74 8.99 -9.84
N ALA A 43 -3.60 8.29 -9.11
CA ALA A 43 -3.75 6.84 -9.21
C ALA A 43 -5.24 6.48 -9.31
N MET A 44 -5.54 5.34 -9.92
CA MET A 44 -6.90 4.81 -10.02
C MET A 44 -6.91 3.32 -9.71
N CYS A 45 -7.72 2.92 -8.72
CA CYS A 45 -7.95 1.51 -8.38
C CYS A 45 -9.26 1.02 -9.01
N VAL A 46 -9.17 0.07 -9.94
CA VAL A 46 -10.33 -0.51 -10.66
C VAL A 46 -10.48 -2.00 -10.38
N GLY A 47 -11.71 -2.51 -10.41
CA GLY A 47 -12.01 -3.92 -10.14
C GLY A 47 -13.43 -4.14 -9.63
N MET A 48 -13.92 -5.37 -9.68
CA MET A 48 -15.24 -5.77 -9.17
C MET A 48 -15.31 -5.75 -7.64
N THR A 49 -16.51 -5.79 -7.07
CA THR A 49 -16.68 -5.96 -5.61
C THR A 49 -15.99 -7.24 -5.13
N GLY A 50 -15.30 -7.18 -3.99
CA GLY A 50 -14.52 -8.31 -3.46
C GLY A 50 -13.11 -8.45 -4.03
N SER A 51 -12.70 -7.63 -5.00
CA SER A 51 -11.34 -7.68 -5.59
C SER A 51 -10.25 -7.04 -4.72
N GLY A 52 -10.56 -6.60 -3.51
CA GLY A 52 -9.59 -5.99 -2.59
C GLY A 52 -9.31 -4.49 -2.76
N LYS A 53 -10.07 -3.74 -3.59
CA LYS A 53 -9.86 -2.29 -3.77
C LYS A 53 -9.85 -1.50 -2.46
N THR A 54 -10.83 -1.72 -1.58
CA THR A 54 -10.89 -1.04 -0.28
C THR A 54 -9.68 -1.38 0.59
N GLY A 55 -9.29 -2.66 0.63
CA GLY A 55 -8.09 -3.10 1.35
C GLY A 55 -6.82 -2.45 0.81
N LEU A 56 -6.68 -2.32 -0.51
CA LEU A 56 -5.57 -1.60 -1.13
C LEU A 56 -5.55 -0.12 -0.70
N CYS A 57 -6.71 0.56 -0.69
CA CYS A 57 -6.80 1.94 -0.21
C CYS A 57 -6.40 2.04 1.27
N VAL A 58 -6.86 1.11 2.12
CA VAL A 58 -6.47 1.06 3.54
C VAL A 58 -4.95 0.91 3.69
N SER A 59 -4.33 -0.03 2.99
CA SER A 59 -2.87 -0.20 3.04
C SER A 59 -2.14 1.08 2.60
N LEU A 60 -2.59 1.76 1.54
CA LEU A 60 -2.01 3.04 1.14
C LEU A 60 -2.14 4.12 2.23
N LEU A 61 -3.26 4.16 2.96
CA LEU A 61 -3.47 5.10 4.06
C LEU A 61 -2.57 4.76 5.27
N GLU A 62 -2.40 3.48 5.57
CA GLU A 62 -1.51 3.00 6.65
C GLU A 62 -0.05 3.38 6.37
N GLU A 63 0.44 3.12 5.16
CA GLU A 63 1.82 3.47 4.76
C GLU A 63 2.03 4.99 4.76
N ALA A 64 1.05 5.76 4.27
CA ALA A 64 1.10 7.22 4.34
C ALA A 64 1.15 7.73 5.80
N ALA A 65 0.39 7.10 6.71
CA ALA A 65 0.40 7.45 8.13
C ALA A 65 1.73 7.12 8.81
N ILE A 66 2.33 5.96 8.49
CA ILE A 66 3.66 5.56 8.98
C ILE A 66 4.73 6.57 8.56
N ASP A 67 4.67 7.05 7.32
CA ASP A 67 5.59 8.07 6.78
C ASP A 67 5.27 9.51 7.23
N GLY A 68 4.21 9.70 8.04
CA GLY A 68 3.79 11.02 8.51
C GLY A 68 3.24 11.93 7.41
N ILE A 69 2.76 11.34 6.31
CA ILE A 69 2.15 12.06 5.20
C ILE A 69 0.69 12.37 5.58
N PRO A 70 0.26 13.65 5.55
CA PRO A 70 -1.11 14.01 5.85
C PRO A 70 -2.06 13.52 4.76
N VAL A 71 -3.17 12.88 5.15
CA VAL A 71 -4.16 12.37 4.22
C VAL A 71 -5.56 12.96 4.48
N ILE A 72 -6.25 13.29 3.40
CA ILE A 72 -7.68 13.57 3.39
C ILE A 72 -8.36 12.40 2.67
N ALA A 73 -9.10 11.58 3.40
CA ALA A 73 -9.89 10.48 2.85
C ALA A 73 -11.36 10.89 2.75
N ILE A 74 -11.94 10.78 1.55
CA ILE A 74 -13.38 10.97 1.33
C ILE A 74 -14.00 9.59 1.12
N ASP A 75 -14.72 9.11 2.13
CA ASP A 75 -15.31 7.81 2.11
C ASP A 75 -16.84 7.88 2.22
N PRO A 76 -17.56 7.87 1.09
CA PRO A 76 -19.02 7.88 1.11
C PRO A 76 -19.62 6.54 1.55
N LYS A 77 -18.84 5.44 1.54
CA LYS A 77 -19.31 4.12 1.97
C LYS A 77 -19.19 3.92 3.48
N GLY A 78 -18.20 4.55 4.10
CA GLY A 78 -17.91 4.43 5.53
C GLY A 78 -17.03 3.23 5.89
N ASP A 79 -16.54 2.48 4.91
CA ASP A 79 -15.72 1.28 5.11
C ASP A 79 -14.25 1.60 5.48
N LEU A 80 -13.76 2.81 5.19
CA LEU A 80 -12.42 3.30 5.51
C LEU A 80 -12.34 3.90 6.92
N GLY A 81 -13.47 4.15 7.59
CA GLY A 81 -13.50 4.70 8.95
C GLY A 81 -13.18 3.68 10.05
N ASP A 82 -13.14 2.39 9.71
CA ASP A 82 -12.86 1.27 10.61
C ASP A 82 -11.35 0.94 10.64
N LEU A 83 -10.52 1.97 10.83
CA LEU A 83 -9.05 1.87 10.91
C LEU A 83 -8.54 1.69 12.37
N LEU A 84 -9.34 1.07 13.24
CA LEU A 84 -9.06 0.95 14.69
C LEU A 84 -8.48 -0.42 15.09
#